data_AF-A0A835T6P3-F1
#
_entry.id   AF-A0A835T6P3-F1
#
_cell.length_a   1.000
_cell.length_b   1.000
_cell.length_c   1.000
_cell.angle_alpha   90.00
_cell.angle_beta   90.00
_cell.angle_gamma   90.00
#
_symmetry.space_group_name_H-M   'P 1'
#
loop_
_entity.id
_entity.type
_entity.pdbx_description
1 polymer ?
#
loop_
_entity_poly.entity_id
_entity_poly.type
_entity_poly.pdbx_seq_one_letter_code
_entity_poly.pdbx_strand_id
1 'polypeptide(L)'
;MLASRPFTNTRPLRASRAAARPVTVRAHSATTPSLRQLLDDASAAGLGKTRFIVTGDAILESVNEWGAVRYNETPSRGLLATIASEDKSFECHIPLSKVKEVKFAKSKAKAGDYDVYATRFFGEDGKVMLSCVLHGNAGQYDPKYVAAWSSLAQKYGDSVKF
;
A
#
# COMPACT_ATOMS: atom_id res chain seq x y z
N MET A 1 -94.84 21.87 10.90
CA MET A 1 -93.85 22.06 11.98
C MET A 1 -92.89 20.90 11.96
N LEU A 2 -91.59 21.14 11.74
CA LEU A 2 -90.47 20.49 12.43
C LEU A 2 -89.18 20.99 11.77
N ALA A 3 -88.40 21.72 12.56
CA ALA A 3 -87.23 22.48 12.16
C ALA A 3 -85.98 21.61 12.03
N SER A 4 -85.19 21.91 11.00
CA SER A 4 -83.86 21.37 10.72
C SER A 4 -82.84 21.83 11.77
N ARG A 5 -82.00 20.92 12.26
CA ARG A 5 -80.76 21.24 12.99
C ARG A 5 -79.54 20.85 12.15
N PRO A 6 -78.49 21.68 12.08
CA PRO A 6 -77.26 21.34 11.38
C PRO A 6 -76.32 20.55 12.30
N PHE A 7 -75.69 19.50 11.76
CA PHE A 7 -74.54 18.84 12.38
C PHE A 7 -73.26 19.34 11.72
N THR A 8 -72.44 20.07 12.47
CA THR A 8 -71.06 20.39 12.13
C THR A 8 -70.17 19.22 12.55
N ASN A 9 -69.42 18.65 11.61
CA ASN A 9 -68.44 17.60 11.89
C ASN A 9 -67.04 18.12 11.52
N THR A 10 -66.36 18.73 12.49
CA THR A 10 -64.96 19.13 12.38
C THR A 10 -64.07 17.97 12.79
N ARG A 11 -63.50 17.27 11.80
CA ARG A 11 -62.45 16.27 12.02
C ARG A 11 -61.09 16.89 11.70
N PRO A 12 -60.12 16.92 12.63
CA PRO A 12 -58.80 17.46 12.32
C PRO A 12 -58.00 16.48 11.44
N LEU A 13 -57.35 17.02 10.41
CA LEU A 13 -56.38 16.31 9.57
C LEU A 13 -55.12 16.03 10.40
N ARG A 14 -54.84 14.75 10.65
CA ARG A 14 -53.61 14.30 11.30
C ARG A 14 -52.48 14.32 10.26
N ALA A 15 -51.60 15.30 10.34
CA ALA A 15 -50.36 15.31 9.55
C ALA A 15 -49.44 14.18 10.02
N SER A 16 -49.25 13.15 9.20
CA SER A 16 -48.22 12.14 9.42
C SER A 16 -46.86 12.72 9.05
N ARG A 17 -46.09 13.13 10.06
CA ARG A 17 -44.68 13.47 9.88
C ARG A 17 -43.91 12.16 9.72
N ALA A 18 -43.64 11.76 8.47
CA ALA A 18 -42.74 10.64 8.20
C ALA A 18 -41.35 11.01 8.75
N ALA A 19 -40.88 10.25 9.74
CA ALA A 19 -39.52 10.38 10.23
C ALA A 19 -38.55 10.03 9.10
N ALA A 20 -37.66 10.96 8.74
CA ALA A 20 -36.59 10.70 7.80
C ALA A 20 -35.75 9.54 8.34
N ARG A 21 -35.69 8.43 7.60
CA ARG A 21 -34.77 7.33 7.91
C ARG A 21 -33.36 7.84 7.66
N PRO A 22 -32.41 7.68 8.60
CA PRO A 22 -31.03 8.00 8.33
C PRO A 22 -30.58 7.13 7.14
N VAL A 23 -30.13 7.78 6.08
CA VAL A 23 -29.39 7.10 5.01
C VAL A 23 -28.08 6.70 5.64
N THR A 24 -27.95 5.40 5.95
CA THR A 24 -26.65 4.83 6.31
C THR A 24 -25.77 4.95 5.06
N VAL A 25 -24.94 5.98 5.02
CA VAL A 25 -23.78 6.00 4.13
C VAL A 25 -22.94 4.81 4.56
N ARG A 26 -22.94 3.75 3.74
CA ARG A 26 -22.00 2.63 3.94
C ARG A 26 -20.61 3.26 3.96
N ALA A 27 -19.93 3.17 5.10
CA ALA A 27 -18.51 3.42 5.17
C ALA A 27 -17.85 2.66 4.02
N HIS A 28 -17.05 3.33 3.21
CA HIS A 28 -16.22 2.65 2.22
C HIS A 28 -15.46 1.55 2.96
N SER A 29 -15.73 0.30 2.62
CA SER A 29 -14.92 -0.82 3.08
C SER A 29 -13.51 -0.53 2.60
N ALA A 30 -12.59 -0.27 3.53
CA ALA A 30 -11.18 -0.08 3.19
C ALA A 30 -10.74 -1.33 2.41
N THR A 31 -10.56 -1.17 1.11
CA THR A 31 -10.19 -2.28 0.23
C THR A 31 -8.77 -2.69 0.61
N THR A 32 -8.52 -3.97 0.85
CA THR A 32 -7.16 -4.46 1.11
C THR A 32 -6.24 -3.97 -0.02
N PRO A 33 -5.15 -3.26 0.30
CA PRO A 33 -4.26 -2.73 -0.73
C PRO A 33 -3.67 -3.88 -1.56
N SER A 34 -3.55 -3.70 -2.86
CA SER A 34 -2.85 -4.67 -3.73
C SER A 34 -1.34 -4.43 -3.71
N LEU A 35 -0.55 -5.47 -3.98
CA LEU A 35 0.90 -5.33 -4.11
C LEU A 35 1.29 -4.38 -5.24
N ARG A 36 0.55 -4.42 -6.35
CA ARG A 36 0.71 -3.48 -7.47
C ARG A 36 0.57 -2.04 -6.99
N GLN A 37 -0.46 -1.74 -6.22
CA GLN A 37 -0.67 -0.41 -5.66
C GLN A 37 0.49 0.01 -4.76
N LEU A 38 1.01 -0.88 -3.90
CA LEU A 38 2.18 -0.58 -3.06
C LEU A 38 3.42 -0.25 -3.90
N LEU A 39 3.69 -1.04 -4.95
CA LEU A 39 4.84 -0.83 -5.83
C LEU A 39 4.73 0.48 -6.64
N ASP A 40 3.53 0.80 -7.12
CA ASP A 40 3.23 2.05 -7.83
C ASP A 40 3.35 3.26 -6.89
N ASP A 41 2.82 3.16 -5.67
CA ASP A 41 2.93 4.19 -4.65
C ASP A 41 4.39 4.40 -4.22
N ALA A 42 5.20 3.34 -4.14
CA ALA A 42 6.63 3.43 -3.86
C ALA A 42 7.41 4.14 -4.97
N SER A 43 7.04 3.91 -6.23
CA SER A 43 7.59 4.63 -7.38
C SER A 43 7.19 6.10 -7.35
N ALA A 44 5.91 6.40 -7.14
CA ALA A 44 5.38 7.76 -7.06
C ALA A 44 5.94 8.56 -5.88
N ALA A 45 6.21 7.91 -4.74
CA ALA A 45 6.82 8.54 -3.58
C ALA A 45 8.28 8.97 -3.82
N GLY A 46 8.95 8.41 -4.83
CA GLY A 46 10.31 8.77 -5.20
C GLY A 46 11.36 8.32 -4.19
N LEU A 47 11.38 7.03 -3.84
CA LEU A 47 12.31 6.43 -2.86
C LEU A 47 13.81 6.58 -3.20
N GLY A 48 14.15 7.00 -4.43
CA GLY A 48 15.52 7.22 -4.86
C GLY A 48 16.37 5.95 -4.93
N LYS A 49 17.68 6.09 -4.70
CA LYS A 49 18.61 4.97 -4.67
C LYS A 49 18.26 3.98 -3.56
N THR A 50 18.10 2.74 -3.98
CA THR A 50 17.71 1.61 -3.15
C THR A 50 18.68 0.47 -3.41
N ARG A 51 19.13 -0.18 -2.35
CA ARG A 51 19.89 -1.43 -2.40
C ARG A 51 18.89 -2.58 -2.47
N PHE A 52 18.84 -3.24 -3.62
CA PHE A 52 18.05 -4.44 -3.86
C PHE A 52 18.89 -5.66 -3.50
N ILE A 53 18.36 -6.52 -2.63
CA ILE A 53 19.06 -7.68 -2.08
C ILE A 53 18.20 -8.91 -2.28
N VAL A 54 18.72 -9.87 -3.03
CA VAL A 54 18.12 -11.20 -3.18
C VAL A 54 19.01 -12.21 -2.47
N THR A 55 18.38 -13.06 -1.66
CA THR A 55 19.07 -14.08 -0.87
C THR A 55 18.62 -15.47 -1.32
N GLY A 56 19.57 -16.30 -1.71
CA GLY A 56 19.42 -17.73 -1.92
C GLY A 56 20.64 -18.46 -1.35
N ASP A 57 21.16 -19.46 -2.06
CA ASP A 57 22.45 -20.10 -1.72
C ASP A 57 23.63 -19.12 -1.82
N ALA A 58 23.44 -18.02 -2.56
CA ALA A 58 24.30 -16.84 -2.58
C ALA A 58 23.47 -15.58 -2.32
N ILE A 59 24.16 -14.49 -1.94
CA ILE A 59 23.56 -13.17 -1.78
C ILE A 59 24.01 -12.31 -2.95
N LEU A 60 23.06 -11.68 -3.65
CA LEU A 60 23.33 -10.66 -4.65
C LEU A 60 22.72 -9.34 -4.20
N GLU A 61 23.52 -8.28 -4.25
CA GLU A 61 23.09 -6.93 -3.94
C GLU A 61 23.43 -5.97 -5.07
N SER A 62 22.51 -5.06 -5.39
CA SER A 62 22.77 -3.98 -6.34
C SER A 62 22.10 -2.70 -5.89
N VAL A 63 22.78 -1.57 -6.09
CA VAL A 63 22.24 -0.24 -5.75
C VAL A 63 21.77 0.43 -7.03
N ASN A 64 20.47 0.70 -7.12
CA ASN A 64 19.86 1.36 -8.27
C ASN A 64 18.74 2.30 -7.83
N GLU A 65 18.32 3.20 -8.72
CA GLU A 65 17.09 3.97 -8.50
C GLU A 65 15.88 3.04 -8.43
N TRP A 66 14.91 3.34 -7.56
CA TRP A 66 13.64 2.62 -7.56
C TRP A 66 12.88 2.74 -8.88
N GLY A 67 12.91 3.94 -9.50
CA GLY A 67 12.40 4.15 -10.86
C GLY A 67 10.91 3.83 -11.05
N ALA A 68 10.49 3.73 -12.31
CA ALA A 68 9.13 3.34 -12.69
C ALA A 68 8.97 1.82 -12.68
N VAL A 69 7.81 1.33 -12.22
CA VAL A 69 7.49 -0.10 -12.23
C VAL A 69 6.74 -0.45 -13.51
N ARG A 70 7.25 -1.42 -14.26
CA ARG A 70 6.59 -1.99 -15.46
C ARG A 70 5.95 -3.32 -15.11
N TYR A 71 4.80 -3.61 -15.71
CA TYR A 71 4.08 -4.87 -15.47
C TYR A 71 3.92 -5.65 -16.76
N ASN A 72 4.29 -6.93 -16.75
CA ASN A 72 4.15 -7.81 -17.91
C ASN A 72 3.71 -9.20 -17.48
N GLU A 73 2.76 -9.79 -18.21
CA GLU A 73 2.40 -11.21 -18.06
C GLU A 73 3.44 -12.09 -18.74
N THR A 74 3.83 -13.17 -18.06
CA THR A 74 4.79 -14.14 -18.59
C THR A 74 4.25 -15.57 -18.47
N PRO A 75 4.32 -16.40 -19.53
CA PRO A 75 3.65 -17.71 -19.55
C PRO A 75 3.99 -18.66 -18.38
N SER A 76 5.17 -18.54 -17.76
CA SER A 76 5.64 -19.43 -16.68
C SER A 76 5.85 -18.75 -15.32
N ARG A 77 5.79 -17.42 -15.23
CA ARG A 77 5.96 -16.68 -13.97
C ARG A 77 4.75 -15.83 -13.60
N GLY A 78 3.74 -15.75 -14.45
CA GLY A 78 2.57 -14.89 -14.29
C GLY A 78 2.93 -13.41 -14.40
N LEU A 79 2.15 -12.55 -13.73
CA LEU A 79 2.36 -11.11 -13.70
C LEU A 79 3.63 -10.73 -12.93
N LEU A 80 4.60 -10.16 -13.65
CA LEU A 80 5.83 -9.63 -13.09
C LEU A 80 5.79 -8.11 -13.00
N ALA A 81 6.12 -7.56 -11.84
CA ALA A 81 6.60 -6.19 -11.72
C ALA A 81 8.09 -6.15 -12.05
N THR A 82 8.52 -5.16 -12.81
CA THR A 82 9.92 -4.96 -13.19
C THR A 82 10.36 -3.54 -12.86
N ILE A 83 11.42 -3.44 -12.07
CA ILE A 83 12.19 -2.22 -11.85
C ILE A 83 13.51 -2.38 -12.60
N ALA A 84 13.89 -1.42 -13.42
CA ALA A 84 15.08 -1.51 -14.25
C ALA A 84 15.83 -0.17 -14.30
N SER A 85 17.15 -0.23 -14.42
CA SER A 85 17.97 0.93 -14.75
C SER A 85 17.73 1.36 -16.20
N GLU A 86 17.99 2.63 -16.50
CA GLU A 86 17.79 3.20 -17.84
C GLU A 86 18.66 2.50 -18.90
N ASP A 87 19.91 2.19 -18.54
CA ASP A 87 20.87 1.47 -19.39
C ASP A 87 20.63 -0.05 -19.44
N LYS A 88 19.64 -0.56 -18.70
CA LYS A 88 19.29 -1.98 -18.56
C LYS A 88 20.43 -2.87 -18.02
N SER A 89 21.44 -2.29 -17.39
CA SER A 89 22.48 -3.06 -16.69
C SER A 89 21.95 -3.73 -15.41
N PHE A 90 20.80 -3.27 -14.90
CA PHE A 90 20.08 -3.85 -13.79
C PHE A 90 18.59 -4.02 -14.12
N GLU A 91 18.05 -5.20 -13.82
CA GLU A 91 16.62 -5.44 -13.74
C GLU A 91 16.29 -6.28 -12.49
N CYS A 92 15.21 -5.92 -11.79
CA CYS A 92 14.63 -6.68 -10.70
C CYS A 92 13.20 -7.06 -11.07
N HIS A 93 12.95 -8.36 -11.19
CA HIS A 93 11.62 -8.89 -11.49
C HIS A 93 10.97 -9.49 -10.23
N ILE A 94 9.80 -8.99 -9.89
CA ILE A 94 9.03 -9.40 -8.71
C ILE A 94 7.77 -10.11 -9.21
N PRO A 95 7.63 -11.44 -9.01
CA PRO A 95 6.39 -12.14 -9.32
C PRO A 95 5.33 -11.80 -8.29
N LEU A 96 4.28 -11.08 -8.71
CA LEU A 96 3.25 -10.56 -7.81
C LEU A 96 2.53 -11.68 -7.06
N SER A 97 2.28 -12.81 -7.72
CA SER A 97 1.59 -13.96 -7.14
C SER A 97 2.34 -14.62 -5.99
N LYS A 98 3.67 -14.46 -5.91
CA LYS A 98 4.50 -15.13 -4.90
C LYS A 98 4.69 -14.32 -3.63
N VAL A 99 4.54 -13.01 -3.69
CA VAL A 99 4.68 -12.15 -2.51
C VAL A 99 3.37 -12.18 -1.72
N LYS A 100 3.44 -12.62 -0.47
CA LYS A 100 2.27 -12.74 0.43
C LYS A 100 2.26 -11.69 1.52
N GLU A 101 3.41 -11.10 1.83
CA GLU A 101 3.52 -10.07 2.85
C GLU A 101 4.66 -9.12 2.51
N VAL A 102 4.47 -7.83 2.77
CA VAL A 102 5.52 -6.81 2.72
C VAL A 102 5.61 -6.16 4.09
N LYS A 103 6.83 -6.07 4.63
CA LYS A 103 7.11 -5.41 5.92
C LYS A 103 8.00 -4.21 5.75
N PHE A 104 7.62 -3.11 6.40
CA PHE A 104 8.46 -1.93 6.57
C PHE A 104 9.19 -2.07 7.91
N ALA A 105 10.51 -2.08 7.89
CA ALA A 105 11.33 -2.30 9.06
C ALA A 105 12.38 -1.19 9.20
N LYS A 106 12.25 -0.42 10.28
CA LYS A 106 13.29 0.49 10.77
C LYS A 106 14.10 -0.24 11.85
N SER A 107 15.41 -0.35 11.67
CA SER A 107 16.29 -1.07 12.60
C SER A 107 17.63 -0.36 12.75
N LYS A 108 18.39 -0.64 13.81
CA LYS A 108 19.77 -0.16 13.92
C LYS A 108 20.70 -1.02 13.07
N ALA A 109 21.70 -0.37 12.45
CA ALA A 109 22.75 -1.08 11.74
C ALA A 109 23.52 -2.03 12.67
N LYS A 110 23.99 -3.17 12.15
CA LYS A 110 24.78 -4.14 12.92
C LYS A 110 26.15 -3.56 13.32
N ALA A 111 26.67 -2.63 12.53
CA ALA A 111 27.89 -1.89 12.78
C ALA A 111 27.62 -0.41 12.49
N GLY A 112 27.95 0.46 13.46
CA GLY A 112 27.60 1.88 13.45
C GLY A 112 26.24 2.16 14.11
N ASP A 113 26.13 3.27 14.83
CA ASP A 113 24.88 3.69 15.48
C ASP A 113 24.05 4.55 14.51
N TYR A 114 23.48 3.92 13.50
CA TYR A 114 22.57 4.58 12.57
C TYR A 114 21.37 3.70 12.21
N ASP A 115 20.32 4.36 11.74
CA ASP A 115 19.07 3.71 11.36
C ASP A 115 19.17 3.12 9.95
N VAL A 116 18.53 1.98 9.73
CA VAL A 116 18.39 1.29 8.45
C VAL A 116 16.91 1.15 8.15
N TYR A 117 16.52 1.56 6.94
CA TYR A 117 15.14 1.57 6.46
C TYR A 117 14.98 0.49 5.38
N ALA A 118 14.29 -0.60 5.71
CA ALA A 118 14.17 -1.77 4.84
C ALA A 118 12.71 -2.11 4.55
N THR A 119 12.39 -2.33 3.29
CA THR A 119 11.14 -2.93 2.82
C THR A 119 11.41 -4.38 2.43
N ARG A 120 10.79 -5.34 3.11
CA ARG A 120 11.04 -6.78 2.91
C ARG A 120 9.82 -7.46 2.34
N PHE A 121 10.01 -8.19 1.25
CA PHE A 121 8.98 -8.94 0.54
C PHE A 121 9.10 -10.41 0.93
N PHE A 122 8.03 -10.98 1.47
CA PHE A 122 7.98 -12.35 1.97
C PHE A 122 7.15 -13.23 1.03
N GLY A 123 7.65 -14.45 0.82
CA GLY A 123 6.98 -15.49 0.03
C GLY A 123 5.96 -16.31 0.84
N GLU A 124 5.38 -17.31 0.18
CA GLU A 124 4.46 -18.27 0.80
C GLU A 124 5.05 -19.06 1.96
N ASP A 125 6.35 -19.35 1.91
CA ASP A 125 7.07 -20.08 2.95
C ASP A 125 7.48 -19.18 4.13
N GLY A 126 7.06 -17.92 4.14
CA GLY A 126 7.40 -16.94 5.16
C GLY A 126 8.85 -16.47 5.10
N LYS A 127 9.62 -16.81 4.06
CA LYS A 127 11.00 -16.35 3.87
C LYS A 127 11.03 -15.05 3.06
N VAL A 128 12.07 -14.26 3.31
CA VAL A 128 12.33 -13.04 2.54
C VAL A 128 12.80 -13.39 1.14
N MET A 129 12.05 -12.96 0.12
CA MET A 129 12.41 -13.12 -1.29
C MET A 129 13.24 -11.96 -1.81
N LEU A 130 12.97 -10.75 -1.31
CA LEU A 130 13.63 -9.51 -1.70
C LEU A 130 13.66 -8.56 -0.49
N SER A 131 14.81 -7.95 -0.26
CA SER A 131 14.92 -6.77 0.60
C SER A 131 15.30 -5.54 -0.22
N CYS A 132 14.57 -4.46 -0.05
CA CYS A 132 14.86 -3.15 -0.62
C CYS A 132 15.24 -2.22 0.54
N VAL A 133 16.49 -1.79 0.61
CA VAL A 133 16.99 -0.94 1.69
C VAL A 133 17.33 0.43 1.12
N LEU A 134 16.87 1.52 1.74
CA LEU A 134 17.27 2.86 1.31
C LEU A 134 18.80 2.94 1.27
N HIS A 135 19.34 3.49 0.19
CA HIS A 135 20.79 3.65 0.04
C HIS A 135 21.24 4.98 0.65
N GLY A 136 22.34 4.92 1.40
CA GLY A 136 22.97 6.07 2.05
C GLY A 136 24.38 5.70 2.51
N ASN A 137 25.08 6.65 3.10
CA ASN A 137 26.43 6.44 3.62
C ASN A 137 26.42 6.44 5.16
N ALA A 138 26.47 5.26 5.79
CA ALA A 138 26.53 5.10 7.24
C ALA A 138 25.53 5.98 8.02
N GLY A 139 24.25 5.93 7.65
CA GLY A 139 23.19 6.72 8.29
C GLY A 139 22.91 8.08 7.64
N GLN A 140 23.78 8.53 6.73
CA GLN A 140 23.54 9.73 5.94
C GLN A 140 22.68 9.36 4.74
N TYR A 141 21.38 9.64 4.86
CA TYR A 141 20.38 9.53 3.80
C TYR A 141 19.95 10.92 3.36
N ASP A 142 19.52 11.05 2.10
CA ASP A 142 18.77 12.25 1.70
C ASP A 142 17.44 12.27 2.48
N PRO A 143 17.14 13.34 3.25
CA PRO A 143 15.93 13.42 4.06
C PRO A 143 14.64 13.20 3.27
N LYS A 144 14.61 13.54 1.98
CA LYS A 144 13.42 13.35 1.13
C LYS A 144 13.10 11.85 0.94
N TYR A 145 14.12 11.00 0.83
CA TYR A 145 13.93 9.56 0.65
C TYR A 145 13.51 8.88 1.95
N VAL A 146 14.04 9.33 3.09
CA VAL A 146 13.60 8.88 4.42
C VAL A 146 12.14 9.27 4.66
N ALA A 147 11.75 10.51 4.31
CA ALA A 147 10.37 10.98 4.43
C ALA A 147 9.42 10.21 3.50
N ALA A 148 9.81 9.95 2.25
CA ALA A 148 9.05 9.14 1.31
C ALA A 148 8.82 7.72 1.85
N TRP A 149 9.87 7.05 2.32
CA TRP A 149 9.77 5.71 2.90
C TRP A 149 8.89 5.68 4.16
N SER A 150 9.07 6.67 5.04
CA SER A 150 8.30 6.76 6.28
C SER A 150 6.81 7.01 6.00
N SER A 151 6.50 7.78 4.96
CA SER A 151 5.12 8.03 4.52
C SER A 151 4.46 6.77 3.97
N LEU A 152 5.20 5.93 3.22
CA LEU A 152 4.71 4.62 2.77
C LEU A 152 4.49 3.68 3.96
N ALA A 153 5.45 3.58 4.87
CA ALA A 153 5.31 2.76 6.08
C ALA A 153 4.10 3.20 6.92
N GLN A 154 3.86 4.51 7.04
CA GLN A 154 2.66 5.03 7.71
C GLN A 154 1.37 4.70 6.94
N LYS A 155 1.39 4.79 5.60
CA LYS A 155 0.21 4.51 4.76
C LYS A 155 -0.21 3.04 4.80
N TYR A 156 0.74 2.11 4.79
CA TYR A 156 0.48 0.67 4.74
C TYR A 156 0.58 -0.03 6.10
N GLY A 157 1.14 0.63 7.11
CA GLY A 157 1.52 0.02 8.38
C GLY A 157 2.83 -0.79 8.28
N ASP A 158 3.25 -1.34 9.42
CA ASP A 158 4.52 -2.09 9.51
C ASP A 158 4.50 -3.41 8.73
N SER A 159 3.31 -3.96 8.48
CA SER A 159 3.10 -5.15 7.67
C SER A 159 1.80 -5.10 6.88
N VAL A 160 1.86 -5.45 5.60
CA VAL A 160 0.70 -5.60 4.72
C VAL A 160 0.72 -6.97 4.06
N LYS A 161 -0.43 -7.65 4.05
CA LYS A 161 -0.61 -8.98 3.46
C LYS A 161 -1.46 -8.90 2.20
N PHE A 162 -1.21 -9.81 1.25
CA PHE A 162 -1.85 -9.88 -0.05
C PHE A 162 -2.46 -11.27 -0.32
#